data_AF-A0AAU4IJ20-F1
#
_entry.id   AF-A0AAU4IJ20-F1
#
_cell.length_a   1.000
_cell.length_b   1.000
_cell.length_c   1.000
_cell.angle_alpha   90.00
_cell.angle_beta   90.00
_cell.angle_gamma   90.00
#
_symmetry.space_group_name_H-M   'P 1'
#
loop_
_entity.id
_entity.type
_entity.pdbx_description
1 polymer ?
#
loop_
_entity_poly.entity_id
_entity_poly.type
_entity_poly.pdbx_seq_one_letter_code
_entity_poly.pdbx_strand_id
1 'polypeptide(L)'
;MSAPELSELDHLREIERLAHRVVAESSGTEFPEPFRRELDALSRTLRSHHFEGDGCTEEDRPRIRLVGACLLRPGLVPAGTDESYEEMCARLAVEPRPEGWALWHTWADGSELRVTMVVTAVGTTEGLFENWARGRSFDPVTPLPSQVVRVLQGWIGPVTFSPRGVGHTGLGGRPVQDRPV
;
A
#
# COMPACT_ATOMS: atom_id res chain seq x y z
N MET A 1 -30.02 8.16 24.26
CA MET A 1 -28.74 7.44 24.08
C MET A 1 -28.02 8.14 22.96
N SER A 2 -26.95 8.89 23.25
CA SER A 2 -26.15 9.53 22.19
C SER A 2 -25.43 8.44 21.42
N ALA A 3 -25.44 8.51 20.09
CA ALA A 3 -24.69 7.60 19.24
C ALA A 3 -23.20 7.65 19.63
N PRO A 4 -22.46 6.52 19.57
CA PRO A 4 -21.03 6.54 19.81
C PRO A 4 -20.35 7.47 18.81
N GLU A 5 -19.45 8.34 19.29
CA GLU A 5 -18.62 9.16 18.42
C GLU A 5 -17.68 8.23 17.63
N LEU A 6 -17.93 8.11 16.33
CA LEU A 6 -17.11 7.32 15.42
C LEU A 6 -15.78 8.04 15.19
N SER A 7 -14.67 7.28 15.08
CA SER A 7 -13.40 7.87 14.65
C SER A 7 -13.49 8.39 13.21
N GLU A 8 -12.58 9.26 12.78
CA GLU A 8 -12.55 9.73 11.38
C GLU A 8 -12.38 8.57 10.39
N LEU A 9 -11.55 7.57 10.73
CA LEU A 9 -11.38 6.36 9.91
C LEU A 9 -12.68 5.55 9.84
N ASP A 10 -13.45 5.47 10.92
CA ASP A 10 -14.74 4.78 10.91
C ASP A 10 -15.78 5.52 10.06
N HIS A 11 -15.74 6.86 10.05
CA HIS A 11 -16.57 7.65 9.13
C HIS A 11 -16.19 7.40 7.67
N LEU A 12 -14.89 7.34 7.35
CA LEU A 12 -14.43 7.01 6.00
C LEU A 12 -14.88 5.60 5.58
N ARG A 13 -14.77 4.62 6.46
CA ARG A 13 -15.27 3.26 6.22
C ARG A 13 -16.78 3.21 6.00
N GLU A 14 -17.54 4.05 6.70
CA GLU A 14 -18.98 4.16 6.46
C GLU A 14 -19.28 4.80 5.10
N ILE A 15 -18.50 5.79 4.68
CA ILE A 15 -18.58 6.35 3.31
C ILE A 15 -18.28 5.25 2.28
N GLU A 16 -17.26 4.41 2.47
CA GLU A 16 -16.98 3.27 1.58
C GLU A 16 -18.16 2.30 1.50
N ARG A 17 -18.76 1.98 2.65
CA ARG A 17 -19.90 1.08 2.72
C ARG A 17 -21.09 1.62 1.92
N LEU A 18 -21.38 2.92 2.06
CA LEU A 18 -22.43 3.59 1.32
C LEU A 18 -22.11 3.68 -0.18
N ALA A 19 -20.87 4.00 -0.53
CA ALA A 19 -20.35 3.99 -1.89
C ALA A 19 -20.52 2.62 -2.56
N HIS A 20 -20.12 1.54 -1.88
CA HIS A 20 -20.29 0.17 -2.36
C HIS A 20 -21.76 -0.20 -2.57
N ARG A 21 -22.66 0.28 -1.71
CA ARG A 21 -24.10 0.07 -1.86
C ARG A 21 -24.64 0.75 -3.13
N VAL A 22 -24.25 2.00 -3.40
CA VAL A 22 -24.63 2.70 -4.65
C VAL A 22 -24.18 1.90 -5.87
N VAL A 23 -22.93 1.40 -5.85
CA VAL A 23 -22.45 0.58 -6.97
C VAL A 23 -23.24 -0.71 -7.10
N ALA A 24 -23.48 -1.42 -5.99
CA ALA A 24 -24.22 -2.69 -5.97
C ALA A 24 -25.65 -2.55 -6.50
N GLU A 25 -26.36 -1.50 -6.10
CA GLU A 25 -27.72 -1.19 -6.58
C GLU A 25 -27.74 -0.78 -8.05
N SER A 26 -26.64 -0.19 -8.54
CA SER A 26 -26.51 0.18 -9.95
C SER A 26 -26.16 -1.01 -10.86
N SER A 27 -25.46 -2.03 -10.33
CA SER A 27 -25.13 -3.25 -11.06
C SER A 27 -26.37 -4.15 -11.21
N GLY A 28 -26.92 -4.20 -12.43
CA GLY A 28 -28.14 -4.94 -12.76
C GLY A 28 -29.24 -4.04 -13.33
N THR A 29 -29.07 -2.72 -13.30
CA THR A 29 -29.93 -1.78 -14.00
C THR A 29 -29.38 -1.54 -15.41
N GLU A 30 -30.20 -1.71 -16.44
CA GLU A 30 -29.80 -1.36 -17.80
C GLU A 30 -29.81 0.17 -17.98
N PHE A 31 -28.62 0.73 -18.19
CA PHE A 31 -28.45 2.14 -18.49
C PHE A 31 -28.01 2.34 -19.95
N PRO A 32 -28.42 3.45 -20.59
CA PRO A 32 -27.87 3.86 -21.89
C PRO A 32 -26.34 4.05 -21.85
N GLU A 33 -25.69 3.77 -22.98
CA GLU A 33 -24.23 3.57 -23.02
C GLU A 33 -23.32 4.77 -22.67
N PRO A 34 -23.71 6.06 -22.75
CA PRO A 34 -22.87 7.11 -22.15
C PRO A 34 -22.91 7.06 -20.61
N PHE A 35 -24.10 6.82 -20.06
CA PHE A 35 -24.33 6.85 -18.62
C PHE A 35 -23.70 5.64 -17.92
N ARG A 36 -23.77 4.45 -18.55
CA ARG A 36 -23.11 3.24 -18.01
C ARG A 36 -21.61 3.45 -17.84
N ARG A 37 -20.95 4.08 -18.83
CA ARG A 37 -19.51 4.38 -18.76
C ARG A 37 -19.16 5.35 -17.63
N GLU A 38 -19.94 6.41 -17.46
CA GLU A 38 -19.75 7.38 -16.37
C GLU A 38 -20.01 6.73 -15.01
N LEU A 39 -21.05 5.91 -14.90
CA LEU A 39 -21.34 5.14 -13.70
C LEU A 39 -20.24 4.14 -13.36
N ASP A 40 -19.65 3.47 -14.36
CA ASP A 40 -18.50 2.58 -14.17
C ASP A 40 -17.24 3.37 -13.76
N ALA A 41 -17.05 4.59 -14.28
CA ALA A 41 -15.98 5.48 -13.84
C ALA A 41 -16.19 5.94 -12.39
N LEU A 42 -17.40 6.38 -12.04
CA LEU A 42 -17.77 6.78 -10.68
C LEU A 42 -17.65 5.60 -9.70
N SER A 43 -18.14 4.43 -10.07
CA SER A 43 -18.05 3.20 -9.27
C SER A 43 -16.59 2.81 -9.01
N ARG A 44 -15.74 2.95 -10.04
CA ARG A 44 -14.28 2.76 -9.91
C ARG A 44 -13.59 3.84 -9.11
N THR A 45 -14.19 5.00 -8.88
CA THR A 45 -13.69 6.03 -7.96
C THR A 45 -14.15 5.71 -6.54
N LEU A 46 -15.42 5.38 -6.37
CA LEU A 46 -16.10 5.14 -5.09
C LEU A 46 -15.61 3.90 -4.32
N ARG A 47 -15.13 2.86 -5.01
CA ARG A 47 -14.59 1.63 -4.38
C ARG A 47 -13.17 1.78 -3.79
N SER A 48 -12.85 2.94 -3.20
CA SER A 48 -11.54 3.14 -2.57
C SER A 48 -11.55 2.41 -1.24
N HIS A 49 -10.44 1.79 -0.85
CA HIS A 49 -10.31 1.30 0.52
C HIS A 49 -9.50 2.32 1.33
N HIS A 50 -10.08 2.88 2.38
CA HIS A 50 -9.42 3.82 3.28
C HIS A 50 -8.72 3.09 4.42
N PHE A 51 -7.54 3.59 4.75
CA PHE A 51 -6.66 3.04 5.76
C PHE A 51 -5.86 4.18 6.40
N GLU A 52 -5.30 3.93 7.59
CA GLU A 52 -4.46 4.92 8.25
C GLU A 52 -3.23 5.25 7.39
N GLY A 53 -3.00 6.54 7.11
CA GLY A 53 -1.93 6.99 6.23
C GLY A 53 -2.29 6.97 4.74
N ASP A 54 -3.58 6.86 4.38
CA ASP A 54 -4.03 7.02 3.00
C ASP A 54 -4.09 8.51 2.56
N GLY A 55 -3.92 9.43 3.51
CA GLY A 55 -3.90 10.87 3.29
C GLY A 55 -5.27 11.51 3.17
N CYS A 56 -6.34 10.80 3.52
CA CYS A 56 -7.69 11.36 3.59
C CYS A 56 -7.93 12.13 4.89
N THR A 57 -7.27 11.77 5.99
CA THR A 57 -7.34 12.51 7.26
C THR A 57 -6.07 13.31 7.54
N GLU A 58 -5.02 13.15 6.73
CA GLU A 58 -3.71 13.76 6.97
C GLU A 58 -3.30 14.73 5.87
N GLU A 59 -4.12 15.77 5.68
CA GLU A 59 -4.02 16.74 4.58
C GLU A 59 -2.65 17.43 4.48
N ASP A 60 -1.97 17.64 5.62
CA ASP A 60 -0.66 18.31 5.68
C ASP A 60 0.54 17.36 5.48
N ARG A 61 0.32 16.04 5.46
CA ARG A 61 1.41 15.08 5.27
C ARG A 61 1.63 14.81 3.78
N PRO A 62 2.81 15.09 3.22
CA PRO A 62 3.07 14.83 1.81
C PRO A 62 2.96 13.33 1.51
N ARG A 63 2.55 12.99 0.29
CA ARG A 63 2.53 11.60 -0.17
C ARG A 63 3.92 11.16 -0.64
N ILE A 64 4.29 9.92 -0.33
CA ILE A 64 5.52 9.31 -0.81
C ILE A 64 5.23 8.36 -1.97
N ARG A 65 5.94 8.55 -3.09
CA ARG A 65 5.77 7.69 -4.26
C ARG A 65 6.47 6.36 -4.03
N LEU A 66 5.71 5.27 -4.07
CA LEU A 66 6.28 3.94 -3.90
C LEU A 66 6.43 3.22 -5.24
N VAL A 67 7.61 2.63 -5.45
CA VAL A 67 7.86 1.66 -6.52
C VAL A 67 7.11 0.37 -6.19
N GLY A 68 7.13 0.00 -4.93
CA GLY A 68 6.54 -1.20 -4.39
C GLY A 68 6.77 -1.27 -2.89
N ALA A 69 6.22 -2.29 -2.28
CA ALA A 69 6.41 -2.54 -0.86
C ALA A 69 6.42 -4.05 -0.58
N CYS A 70 6.83 -4.41 0.62
CA CYS A 70 6.79 -5.77 1.13
C CYS A 70 6.40 -5.78 2.61
N LEU A 71 5.71 -6.84 3.02
CA LEU A 71 5.45 -7.15 4.42
C LEU A 71 6.28 -8.36 4.83
N LEU A 72 7.12 -8.17 5.84
CA LEU A 72 7.87 -9.24 6.49
C LEU A 72 7.17 -9.59 7.80
N ARG A 73 6.72 -10.84 7.95
CA ARG A 73 5.97 -11.29 9.14
C ARG A 73 6.47 -12.64 9.65
N PRO A 74 6.34 -12.89 10.96
CA PRO A 74 6.51 -14.23 11.51
C PRO A 74 5.59 -15.22 10.78
N GLY A 75 6.12 -16.36 10.34
CA GLY A 75 5.36 -17.44 9.69
C GLY A 75 4.91 -17.16 8.25
N LEU A 76 5.17 -15.97 7.70
CA LEU A 76 4.92 -15.65 6.30
C LEU A 76 6.27 -15.56 5.57
N VAL A 77 6.72 -16.68 4.99
CA VAL A 77 7.91 -16.69 4.15
C VAL A 77 7.52 -16.13 2.77
N PRO A 78 8.13 -15.01 2.31
CA PRO A 78 7.87 -14.50 0.98
C PRO A 78 8.19 -15.57 -0.08
N ALA A 79 7.33 -15.68 -1.10
CA ALA A 79 7.53 -16.68 -2.14
C ALA A 79 8.88 -16.49 -2.84
N GLY A 80 9.69 -17.56 -2.91
CA GLY A 80 11.00 -17.55 -3.57
C GLY A 80 12.20 -17.23 -2.67
N THR A 81 12.02 -17.19 -1.34
CA THR A 81 13.11 -17.05 -0.37
C THR A 81 13.16 -18.24 0.58
N ASP A 82 14.33 -18.84 0.78
CA ASP A 82 14.56 -19.86 1.82
C ASP A 82 14.89 -19.22 3.20
N GLU A 83 14.93 -17.88 3.26
CA GLU A 83 15.29 -17.09 4.44
C GLU A 83 14.11 -17.00 5.42
N SER A 84 14.35 -17.31 6.70
CA SER A 84 13.39 -17.15 7.78
C SER A 84 13.13 -15.66 8.10
N TYR A 85 12.04 -15.39 8.82
CA TYR A 85 11.70 -14.03 9.26
C TYR A 85 12.82 -13.40 10.10
N GLU A 86 13.42 -14.19 11.00
CA GLU A 86 14.50 -13.77 11.88
C GLU A 86 15.77 -13.47 11.11
N GLU A 87 16.13 -14.28 10.12
CA GLU A 87 17.28 -14.04 9.24
C GLU A 87 17.10 -12.76 8.40
N MET A 88 15.89 -12.55 7.83
CA MET A 88 15.56 -11.31 7.13
C MET A 88 15.69 -10.08 8.04
N CYS A 89 15.20 -10.17 9.29
CA CYS A 89 15.35 -9.07 10.26
C CYS A 89 16.81 -8.80 10.60
N ALA A 90 17.61 -9.85 10.81
CA ALA A 90 19.04 -9.73 11.08
C ALA A 90 19.79 -9.07 9.91
N ARG A 91 19.48 -9.45 8.67
CA ARG A 91 20.06 -8.83 7.46
C ARG A 91 19.69 -7.36 7.32
N LEU A 92 18.49 -6.98 7.74
CA LEU A 92 18.04 -5.59 7.79
C LEU A 92 18.55 -4.83 9.02
N ALA A 93 19.26 -5.51 9.93
CA ALA A 93 19.72 -4.99 11.21
C ALA A 93 18.59 -4.33 12.02
N VAL A 94 17.46 -5.04 12.12
CA VAL A 94 16.31 -4.69 12.95
C VAL A 94 15.92 -5.85 13.85
N GLU A 95 15.36 -5.55 15.01
CA GLU A 95 14.84 -6.58 15.91
C GLU A 95 13.55 -7.19 15.35
N PRO A 96 13.37 -8.52 15.42
CA PRO A 96 12.11 -9.18 15.08
C PRO A 96 10.95 -8.65 15.94
N ARG A 97 9.77 -8.53 15.34
CA ARG A 97 8.56 -8.05 16.02
C ARG A 97 7.36 -8.91 15.64
N PRO A 98 6.40 -9.12 16.56
CA PRO A 98 5.22 -9.92 16.29
C PRO A 98 4.33 -9.30 15.20
N GLU A 99 4.26 -7.97 15.11
CA GLU A 99 3.49 -7.29 14.05
C GLU A 99 4.17 -7.38 12.67
N GLY A 100 5.47 -7.68 12.65
CA GLY A 100 6.30 -7.66 11.45
C GLY A 100 6.85 -6.28 11.10
N TRP A 101 7.39 -6.18 9.88
CA TRP A 101 7.97 -4.98 9.31
C TRP A 101 7.39 -4.71 7.92
N ALA A 102 7.22 -3.44 7.58
CA ALA A 102 6.96 -3.03 6.21
C ALA A 102 8.24 -2.50 5.57
N LEU A 103 8.52 -2.93 4.35
CA LEU A 103 9.59 -2.40 3.51
C LEU A 103 8.96 -1.55 2.42
N TRP A 104 9.25 -0.26 2.41
CA TRP A 104 8.78 0.66 1.37
C TRP A 104 9.92 0.96 0.41
N HIS A 105 9.75 0.57 -0.86
CA HIS A 105 10.74 0.81 -1.90
C HIS A 105 10.41 2.08 -2.64
N THR A 106 11.33 3.03 -2.62
CA THR A 106 11.17 4.36 -3.20
C THR A 106 12.44 4.79 -3.93
N TRP A 107 12.39 5.97 -4.53
CA TRP A 107 13.56 6.72 -4.97
C TRP A 107 13.77 7.87 -3.99
N ALA A 108 15.02 8.19 -3.67
CA ALA A 108 15.30 9.39 -2.89
C ALA A 108 14.88 10.63 -3.70
N ASP A 109 14.24 11.59 -3.04
CA ASP A 109 13.63 12.76 -3.67
C ASP A 109 14.58 13.44 -4.67
N GLY A 110 14.11 13.59 -5.91
CA GLY A 110 14.85 14.26 -6.98
C GLY A 110 16.05 13.48 -7.52
N SER A 111 16.21 12.20 -7.20
CA SER A 111 17.32 11.37 -7.67
C SER A 111 16.86 10.00 -8.20
N GLU A 112 17.73 9.31 -8.93
CA GLU A 112 17.53 7.90 -9.31
C GLU A 112 17.96 6.92 -8.21
N LEU A 113 18.39 7.42 -7.05
CA LEU A 113 18.90 6.59 -5.97
C LEU A 113 17.77 5.74 -5.39
N ARG A 114 17.90 4.42 -5.53
CA ARG A 114 16.97 3.43 -4.99
C ARG A 114 17.16 3.30 -3.50
N VAL A 115 16.06 3.34 -2.76
CA VAL A 115 16.08 3.28 -1.29
C VAL A 115 14.98 2.36 -0.79
N THR A 116 15.28 1.62 0.28
CA THR A 116 14.31 0.84 1.06
C THR A 116 14.17 1.46 2.45
N MET A 117 12.96 1.87 2.79
CA MET A 117 12.62 2.33 4.14
C MET A 117 12.03 1.14 4.91
N VAL A 118 12.63 0.79 6.05
CA VAL A 118 12.08 -0.19 6.99
C VAL A 118 11.20 0.56 7.98
N VAL A 119 9.90 0.31 7.92
CA VAL A 119 8.89 1.08 8.67
C VAL A 119 7.98 0.20 9.51
N THR A 120 7.46 0.77 10.59
CA THR A 120 6.48 0.12 11.49
C THR A 120 5.05 0.13 10.95
N ALA A 121 4.80 0.83 9.84
CA ALA A 121 3.48 1.07 9.24
C ALA A 121 2.91 -0.16 8.49
N VAL A 122 2.79 -1.28 9.21
CA VAL A 122 2.31 -2.56 8.68
C VAL A 122 0.87 -2.44 8.18
N GLY A 123 -0.05 -1.91 8.98
CA GLY A 123 -1.47 -1.76 8.60
C GLY A 123 -1.67 -0.84 7.39
N THR A 124 -0.92 0.27 7.33
CA THR A 124 -0.89 1.15 6.14
C THR A 124 -0.48 0.38 4.88
N THR A 125 0.52 -0.50 5.00
CA THR A 125 1.01 -1.30 3.87
C THR A 125 0.00 -2.35 3.42
N GLU A 126 -0.76 -2.93 4.34
CA GLU A 126 -1.88 -3.81 3.99
C GLU A 126 -2.97 -3.06 3.22
N GLY A 127 -3.35 -1.87 3.69
CA GLY A 127 -4.32 -1.02 3.00
C GLY A 127 -3.86 -0.61 1.59
N LEU A 128 -2.55 -0.39 1.41
CA LEU A 128 -1.96 -0.17 0.09
C LEU A 128 -2.09 -1.39 -0.81
N PHE A 129 -1.74 -2.58 -0.33
CA PHE A 129 -1.86 -3.82 -1.11
C PHE A 129 -3.31 -4.08 -1.52
N GLU A 130 -4.26 -3.80 -0.64
CA GLU A 130 -5.68 -3.95 -0.89
C GLU A 130 -6.18 -3.00 -1.99
N ASN A 131 -5.64 -1.78 -2.09
CA ASN A 131 -5.90 -0.88 -3.20
C ASN A 131 -5.16 -1.28 -4.49
N TRP A 132 -3.90 -1.71 -4.39
CA TRP A 132 -3.09 -2.14 -5.54
C TRP A 132 -3.64 -3.41 -6.20
N ALA A 133 -4.15 -4.36 -5.42
CA ALA A 133 -4.84 -5.55 -5.92
C ALA A 133 -6.09 -5.20 -6.75
N ARG A 134 -6.71 -4.05 -6.47
CA ARG A 134 -7.81 -3.47 -7.28
C ARG A 134 -7.32 -2.62 -8.46
N GLY A 135 -6.02 -2.61 -8.75
CA GLY A 135 -5.41 -1.85 -9.83
C GLY A 135 -5.29 -0.34 -9.58
N ARG A 136 -5.51 0.12 -8.34
CA ARG A 136 -5.43 1.54 -8.02
C ARG A 136 -4.00 1.97 -7.74
N SER A 137 -3.55 3.00 -8.45
CA SER A 137 -2.26 3.64 -8.16
C SER A 137 -2.42 4.54 -6.94
N PHE A 138 -2.20 3.97 -5.76
CA PHE A 138 -2.30 4.69 -4.50
C PHE A 138 -0.92 4.85 -3.86
N ASP A 139 -0.60 6.07 -3.44
CA ASP A 139 0.60 6.43 -2.69
C ASP A 139 0.20 6.83 -1.26
N PRO A 140 0.80 6.24 -0.22
CA PRO A 140 0.51 6.62 1.16
C PRO A 140 1.12 7.98 1.47
N VAL A 141 0.73 8.56 2.61
CA VAL A 141 1.48 9.67 3.20
C VAL A 141 2.87 9.21 3.64
N THR A 142 3.84 10.12 3.61
CA THR A 142 5.18 9.92 4.12
C THR A 142 5.10 9.45 5.58
N PRO A 143 5.81 8.36 5.94
CA PRO A 143 5.74 7.83 7.30
C PRO A 143 6.30 8.86 8.27
N LEU A 144 5.79 8.87 9.50
CA LEU A 144 6.35 9.72 10.55
C LEU A 144 7.81 9.32 10.82
N PRO A 145 8.68 10.25 11.26
CA PRO A 145 10.06 9.90 11.61
C PRO A 145 10.15 8.77 12.64
N SER A 146 9.21 8.70 13.58
CA SER A 146 9.13 7.62 14.59
C SER A 146 8.73 6.26 14.01
N GLN A 147 8.13 6.23 12.82
CA GLN A 147 7.75 5.00 12.14
C GLN A 147 8.89 4.46 11.27
N VAL A 148 9.90 5.27 10.95
CA VAL A 148 11.07 4.87 10.15
C VAL A 148 12.17 4.37 11.07
N VAL A 149 12.46 3.06 10.99
CA VAL A 149 13.49 2.44 11.84
C VAL A 149 14.84 2.44 11.12
N ARG A 150 14.84 2.19 9.81
CA ARG A 150 16.05 2.19 8.99
C ARG A 150 15.76 2.66 7.58
N VAL A 151 16.80 3.21 6.95
CA VAL A 151 16.84 3.54 5.52
C VAL A 151 18.07 2.85 4.94
N LEU A 152 17.86 2.04 3.90
CA LEU A 152 18.89 1.24 3.26
C LEU A 152 19.00 1.63 1.78
N GLN A 153 20.22 1.63 1.25
CA GLN A 153 20.45 1.85 -0.18
C GLN A 153 20.13 0.58 -0.96
N GLY A 154 19.46 0.73 -2.11
CA GLY A 154 18.96 -0.37 -2.93
C GLY A 154 17.51 -0.76 -2.59
N TRP A 155 16.90 -1.59 -3.44
CA TRP A 155 15.60 -2.21 -3.18
C TRP A 155 15.82 -3.60 -2.63
N ILE A 156 15.70 -3.73 -1.31
CA ILE A 156 16.12 -4.91 -0.58
C ILE A 156 14.93 -5.82 -0.28
N GLY A 157 15.02 -7.09 -0.67
CA GLY A 157 14.02 -8.10 -0.36
C GLY A 157 12.95 -8.25 -1.46
N PRO A 158 11.87 -9.01 -1.18
CA PRO A 158 10.79 -9.21 -2.13
C PRO A 158 10.07 -7.89 -2.38
N VAL A 159 9.45 -7.74 -3.56
CA VAL A 159 8.74 -6.51 -3.92
C VAL A 159 7.37 -6.85 -4.50
N THR A 160 6.32 -6.37 -3.85
CA THR A 160 5.01 -6.20 -4.49
C THR A 160 5.01 -4.82 -5.14
N PHE A 161 5.02 -4.79 -6.48
CA PHE A 161 5.07 -3.53 -7.22
C PHE A 161 3.76 -2.76 -7.12
N SER A 162 3.86 -1.44 -6.98
CA SER A 162 2.71 -0.56 -7.18
C SER A 162 2.32 -0.55 -8.67
N PRO A 163 1.05 -0.29 -9.02
CA PRO A 163 0.65 -0.21 -10.43
C PRO A 163 1.48 0.81 -11.23
N ARG A 164 1.93 1.91 -10.59
CA ARG A 164 2.86 2.87 -11.20
C ARG A 164 4.28 2.31 -11.31
N GLY A 165 4.76 1.61 -10.27
CA GLY A 165 6.06 0.95 -10.28
C GLY A 165 6.21 -0.05 -11.41
N VAL A 166 5.15 -0.79 -11.75
CA VAL A 166 5.09 -1.68 -12.92
C VAL A 166 5.33 -0.89 -14.22
N GLY A 167 4.63 0.24 -14.40
CA GLY A 167 4.78 1.08 -15.60
C GLY A 167 6.16 1.71 -15.74
N HIS A 168 6.82 2.04 -14.63
CA HIS A 168 8.14 2.68 -14.64
C HIS A 168 9.30 1.69 -14.76
N THR A 169 9.17 0.48 -14.20
CA THR A 169 10.23 -0.54 -14.22
C THR A 169 10.07 -1.56 -15.34
N GLY A 170 8.88 -1.69 -15.92
CA GLY A 170 8.56 -2.74 -16.90
C GLY A 170 8.52 -4.16 -16.31
N LEU A 171 8.61 -4.30 -14.98
CA LEU A 171 8.76 -5.60 -14.27
C LEU A 171 7.45 -6.19 -13.74
N GLY A 172 6.31 -5.86 -14.36
CA GLY A 172 5.02 -6.43 -13.99
C GLY A 172 5.06 -7.96 -13.95
N GLY A 173 4.98 -8.54 -12.75
CA GLY A 173 4.91 -9.99 -12.53
C GLY A 173 6.24 -10.72 -12.39
N ARG A 174 7.39 -10.05 -12.19
CA ARG A 174 8.67 -10.72 -11.89
C ARG A 174 9.19 -10.32 -10.50
N PRO A 175 9.56 -11.28 -9.63
CA PRO A 175 10.32 -10.95 -8.44
C PRO A 175 11.67 -10.36 -8.87
N VAL A 176 12.08 -9.25 -8.26
CA VAL A 176 13.44 -8.74 -8.38
C VAL A 176 14.33 -9.69 -7.59
N GLN A 177 15.02 -10.59 -8.29
CA GLN A 177 16.14 -11.32 -7.70
C GLN A 177 17.35 -10.38 -7.71
N ASP A 178 17.69 -9.82 -6.55
CA ASP A 178 18.98 -9.14 -6.39
C ASP A 178 20.09 -10.18 -6.50
N ARG A 179 20.95 -10.02 -7.52
CA ARG A 179 22.31 -10.55 -7.49
C ARG A 179 23.22 -9.45 -6.93
N PRO A 180 24.02 -9.72 -5.89
CA PRO A 180 25.02 -8.77 -5.46
C PRO A 180 26.12 -8.65 -6.53
N VAL A 181 26.59 -7.42 -6.75
CA VAL A 181 27.93 -7.12 -7.31
C VAL A 181 28.84 -6.81 -6.13
#